data_AF-A0A7C1CGZ4-F1
#
_entry.id   AF-A0A7C1CGZ4-F1
#
_cell.length_a   1.000
_cell.length_b   1.000
_cell.length_c   1.000
_cell.angle_alpha   90.00
_cell.angle_beta   90.00
_cell.angle_gamma   90.00
#
_symmetry.space_group_name_H-M   'P 1'
#
loop_
_entity.id
_entity.type
_entity.pdbx_description
1 polymer ?
#
loop_
_entity_poly.entity_id
_entity_poly.type
_entity_poly.pdbx_seq_one_letter_code
_entity_poly.pdbx_strand_id
1 'polypeptide(L)'
;MHDLIVSRRFVSHVVKSARLIERKYNIKLPKRVIEVYLDDTHDLLFIRFKEPQGIEAGEPLPTRTIATIFIEEKTGEITALKIVGLSDLLQELAMA
;
A
#
# COMPACT_ATOMS: atom_id res chain seq x y z
N MET A 1 -0.37 -19.87 12.52
CA MET A 1 -0.39 -19.90 11.04
C MET A 1 -1.84 -19.80 10.63
N HIS A 2 -2.36 -18.58 10.50
CA HIS A 2 -3.74 -18.36 10.09
C HIS A 2 -3.76 -18.41 8.56
N ASP A 3 -4.39 -19.44 8.01
CA ASP A 3 -4.78 -19.47 6.61
C ASP A 3 -5.58 -18.20 6.33
N LEU A 4 -4.99 -17.29 5.56
CA LEU A 4 -5.69 -16.12 5.04
C LEU A 4 -6.70 -16.66 4.03
N ILE A 5 -7.95 -16.86 4.46
CA ILE A 5 -9.06 -16.83 3.52
C ILE A 5 -9.07 -15.39 2.98
N VAL A 6 -8.39 -15.19 1.85
CA VAL A 6 -8.34 -13.90 1.19
C VAL A 6 -9.75 -13.61 0.69
N SER A 7 -10.52 -12.85 1.47
CA SER A 7 -11.86 -12.44 1.09
C SER A 7 -11.82 -11.71 -0.25
N ARG A 8 -12.84 -11.89 -1.10
CA ARG A 8 -12.97 -11.12 -2.34
C ARG A 8 -12.87 -9.61 -2.10
N ARG A 9 -13.36 -9.16 -0.93
CA ARG A 9 -13.27 -7.76 -0.48
C ARG A 9 -11.82 -7.32 -0.27
N PHE A 10 -10.99 -8.16 0.37
CA PHE A 10 -9.58 -7.91 0.60
C PHE A 10 -8.82 -7.70 -0.72
N VAL A 11 -8.93 -8.65 -1.65
CA VAL A 11 -8.27 -8.57 -2.97
C VAL A 11 -8.70 -7.30 -3.70
N SER A 12 -10.00 -7.00 -3.68
CA SER A 12 -10.55 -5.81 -4.33
C SER A 12 -9.95 -4.52 -3.78
N HIS A 13 -9.77 -4.39 -2.46
CA HIS A 13 -9.21 -3.18 -1.86
C HIS A 13 -7.74 -3.00 -2.24
N VAL A 14 -6.93 -4.05 -2.12
CA VAL A 14 -5.50 -4.02 -2.47
C VAL A 14 -5.29 -3.61 -3.92
N VAL A 15 -6.01 -4.25 -4.85
CA VAL A 15 -5.88 -3.96 -6.28
C VAL A 15 -6.37 -2.55 -6.61
N LYS A 16 -7.48 -2.13 -5.99
CA LYS A 16 -8.07 -0.81 -6.25
C LYS A 16 -7.18 0.32 -5.72
N SER A 17 -6.69 0.23 -4.48
CA SER A 17 -5.84 1.27 -3.87
C SER A 17 -4.53 1.42 -4.64
N ALA A 18 -3.84 0.30 -4.93
CA ALA A 18 -2.61 0.32 -5.70
C ALA A 18 -2.78 1.01 -7.06
N ARG A 19 -3.80 0.62 -7.83
CA ARG A 19 -4.07 1.20 -9.16
C ARG A 19 -4.42 2.68 -9.10
N LEU A 20 -5.17 3.12 -8.09
CA LEU A 20 -5.53 4.52 -7.94
C LEU A 20 -4.32 5.38 -7.55
N ILE A 21 -3.45 4.89 -6.66
CA ILE A 21 -2.19 5.53 -6.29
C ILE A 21 -1.28 5.67 -7.50
N GLU A 22 -1.06 4.59 -8.25
CA GLU A 22 -0.21 4.61 -9.45
C GLU A 22 -0.69 5.67 -10.45
N ARG A 23 -2.01 5.75 -10.68
CA ARG A 23 -2.61 6.72 -11.60
C ARG A 23 -2.49 8.16 -11.13
N LYS A 24 -2.83 8.44 -9.87
CA LYS A 24 -2.90 9.82 -9.36
C LYS A 24 -1.52 10.44 -9.19
N TYR A 25 -0.55 9.64 -8.75
CA TYR A 25 0.78 10.13 -8.42
C TYR A 25 1.84 9.79 -9.47
N ASN A 26 1.45 9.13 -10.57
CA ASN A 26 2.37 8.68 -11.62
C ASN A 26 3.53 7.82 -11.07
N ILE A 27 3.22 6.98 -10.08
CA ILE A 27 4.14 6.04 -9.44
C ILE A 27 3.90 4.66 -10.04
N LYS A 28 4.96 3.84 -10.14
CA LYS A 28 4.84 2.45 -10.57
C LYS A 28 5.11 1.54 -9.37
N LEU A 29 4.05 0.95 -8.81
CA LEU A 29 4.19 0.02 -7.71
C LEU A 29 4.68 -1.34 -8.23
N PRO A 30 5.49 -2.07 -7.45
CA PRO A 30 5.89 -3.40 -7.85
C PRO A 30 4.67 -4.34 -8.01
N LYS A 31 4.70 -5.16 -9.05
CA LYS A 31 3.61 -6.13 -9.31
C LYS A 31 3.63 -7.34 -8.39
N ARG A 32 4.82 -7.70 -7.89
CA ARG A 32 4.99 -8.82 -6.97
C ARG A 32 4.69 -8.34 -5.57
N VAL A 33 3.77 -9.03 -4.92
CA VAL A 33 3.44 -8.85 -3.50
C VAL A 33 3.92 -10.09 -2.75
N ILE A 34 4.66 -9.89 -1.66
CA ILE A 34 5.17 -10.98 -0.81
C ILE A 34 4.46 -11.07 0.53
N GLU A 35 3.87 -9.97 0.99
CA GLU A 35 3.08 -9.92 2.22
C GLU A 35 1.96 -8.88 2.07
N VAL A 36 0.79 -9.18 2.63
CA VAL A 36 -0.26 -8.21 2.82
C VAL A 36 -0.86 -8.39 4.21
N TYR A 37 -0.97 -7.30 4.94
CA TYR A 37 -1.69 -7.21 6.20
C TYR A 37 -2.84 -6.21 6.04
N LEU A 38 -4.07 -6.69 6.24
CA LEU A 38 -5.26 -5.85 6.29
C LEU A 38 -5.89 -5.99 7.67
N ASP A 39 -6.12 -4.85 8.29
CA ASP A 39 -6.83 -4.76 9.55
C ASP A 39 -8.08 -3.91 9.34
N ASP A 40 -9.21 -4.60 9.10
CA ASP A 40 -10.50 -3.94 8.89
C ASP A 40 -10.98 -3.19 10.15
N THR A 41 -10.53 -3.58 11.34
CA THR A 41 -10.93 -2.93 12.61
C THR A 41 -10.24 -1.57 12.75
N HIS A 42 -8.99 -1.49 12.32
CA HIS A 42 -8.17 -0.28 12.40
C HIS A 42 -8.03 0.47 11.05
N ASP A 43 -8.80 0.06 10.03
CA ASP A 43 -8.78 0.59 8.65
C ASP A 43 -7.35 0.74 8.08
N LEU A 44 -6.51 -0.28 8.31
CA LEU A 44 -5.10 -0.27 7.96
C LEU A 44 -4.82 -1.31 6.87
N LEU A 45 -4.10 -0.88 5.83
CA LEU A 45 -3.54 -1.76 4.81
C LEU A 45 -2.03 -1.60 4.75
N PHE A 46 -1.32 -2.72 4.82
CA PHE A 46 0.11 -2.78 4.60
C PHE A 46 0.41 -3.82 3.51
N ILE A 47 1.20 -3.43 2.51
CA ILE A 47 1.61 -4.30 1.41
C ILE A 47 3.14 -4.29 1.36
N ARG A 48 3.76 -5.47 1.44
CA ARG A 48 5.19 -5.67 1.18
C ARG A 48 5.36 -6.24 -0.21
N PHE A 49 6.20 -5.59 -1.00
CA PHE A 49 6.57 -6.03 -2.34
C PHE A 49 7.92 -6.78 -2.35
N LYS A 50 8.83 -6.41 -1.45
CA LYS A 50 10.17 -6.98 -1.31
C LYS A 50 10.68 -6.77 0.12
N GLU A 51 11.40 -7.76 0.66
CA GLU A 51 12.10 -7.61 1.93
C GLU A 51 13.26 -6.61 1.79
N PRO A 52 13.34 -5.58 2.65
CA PRO A 52 14.45 -4.65 2.62
C PRO A 52 15.75 -5.36 2.98
N GLN A 53 16.83 -5.04 2.27
CA GLN A 53 18.19 -5.49 2.56
C GLN A 53 18.96 -4.47 3.41
N GLY A 54 18.37 -3.30 3.67
CA GLY A 54 18.96 -2.21 4.43
C GLY A 54 17.92 -1.24 4.99
N ILE A 55 18.31 0.03 5.13
CA ILE A 55 17.44 1.10 5.66
C ILE A 55 16.35 1.42 4.65
N GLU A 56 15.12 1.55 5.15
CA GLU A 56 13.97 2.06 4.40
C GLU A 56 13.67 3.49 4.81
N ALA A 57 13.52 4.38 3.84
CA ALA A 57 12.94 5.69 4.03
C ALA A 57 11.43 5.61 3.77
N GLY A 58 10.63 6.19 4.67
CA GLY A 58 9.18 6.30 4.52
C GLY A 58 8.80 7.65 3.92
N GLU A 59 8.33 7.65 2.68
CA GLU A 59 7.92 8.85 1.96
C GLU A 59 6.38 8.97 1.96
N PRO A 60 5.80 10.02 2.57
CA PRO A 60 4.36 10.23 2.56
C PRO A 60 3.89 10.63 1.15
N LEU A 61 2.78 10.05 0.72
CA LEU A 61 2.07 10.52 -0.47
C LEU A 61 1.36 11.85 -0.18
N PRO A 62 1.16 12.71 -1.20
CA PRO A 62 0.42 13.96 -1.04
C PRO A 62 -1.09 13.66 -1.04
N THR A 63 -1.52 13.03 0.05
CA THR A 63 -2.90 12.67 0.40
C THR A 63 -3.26 13.33 1.73
N ARG A 64 -4.54 13.59 1.97
CA ARG A 64 -5.02 13.94 3.31
C ARG A 64 -4.94 12.74 4.24
N THR A 65 -5.29 11.58 3.70
CA THR A 65 -5.17 10.29 4.39
C THR A 65 -3.71 9.88 4.51
N ILE A 66 -3.32 9.18 5.58
CA ILE A 66 -1.92 8.77 5.76
C ILE A 66 -1.63 7.58 4.83
N ALA A 67 -0.93 7.84 3.73
CA ALA A 67 -0.37 6.82 2.86
C ALA A 67 1.13 7.05 2.71
N THR A 68 1.93 6.00 2.92
CA THR A 68 3.40 6.08 2.95
C THR A 68 3.99 4.98 2.09
N ILE A 69 4.87 5.36 1.17
CA ILE A 69 5.68 4.43 0.40
C ILE A 69 7.01 4.25 1.11
N PHE A 70 7.45 3.01 1.25
CA PHE A 70 8.77 2.69 1.77
C PHE A 70 9.70 2.39 0.62
N ILE A 71 10.87 3.03 0.65
CA ILE A 71 11.89 2.93 -0.39
C ILE A 71 13.20 2.53 0.27
N GLU A 72 13.85 1.50 -0.25
CA GLU A 72 15.19 1.13 0.20
C GLU A 72 16.21 2.17 -0.29
N GLU A 73 16.94 2.80 0.63
CA GLU A 73 17.80 3.95 0.32
C GLU A 73 18.90 3.62 -0.70
N LYS A 74 19.47 2.42 -0.63
CA LYS A 74 20.60 2.02 -1.49
C LYS A 74 20.19 1.75 -2.94
N THR A 75 18.99 1.22 -3.15
CA THR A 75 18.54 0.74 -4.47
C THR A 75 17.51 1.68 -5.09
N GLY A 76 16.84 2.51 -4.28
CA GLY A 76 15.72 3.33 -4.70
C GLY A 76 14.46 2.50 -5.01
N GLU A 77 14.45 1.20 -4.67
CA GLU A 77 13.31 0.34 -4.94
C GLU A 77 12.21 0.53 -3.91
N ILE A 78 10.96 0.60 -4.40
CA ILE A 78 9.78 0.55 -3.54
C ILE A 78 9.67 -0.84 -2.93
N THR A 79 9.71 -0.92 -1.61
CA THR A 79 9.67 -2.18 -0.85
C THR A 79 8.32 -2.40 -0.19
N ALA A 80 7.61 -1.35 0.22
CA ALA A 80 6.28 -1.45 0.81
C ALA A 80 5.40 -0.21 0.59
N LEU A 81 4.10 -0.40 0.86
CA LEU A 81 3.09 0.64 0.94
C LEU A 81 2.29 0.44 2.23
N LYS A 82 2.17 1.49 3.05
CA LYS A 82 1.31 1.53 4.23
C LYS A 82 0.23 2.57 4.04
N ILE A 83 -1.00 2.22 4.39
CA ILE A 83 -2.16 3.09 4.38
C ILE A 83 -2.86 2.97 5.74
N VAL A 84 -3.10 4.10 6.40
CA VAL A 84 -3.91 4.21 7.61
C VAL A 84 -5.13 5.06 7.26
N GLY A 85 -6.32 4.49 7.33
CA GLY A 85 -7.54 5.08 6.77
C GLY A 85 -7.82 4.62 5.33
N LEU A 86 -7.67 3.32 5.01
CA LEU A 86 -7.86 2.81 3.65
C LEU A 86 -9.20 3.23 3.02
N SER A 87 -10.28 3.21 3.79
CA SER A 87 -11.61 3.59 3.32
C SER A 87 -11.66 5.05 2.89
N ASP A 88 -11.06 5.95 3.68
CA ASP A 88 -10.97 7.39 3.41
C ASP A 88 -10.07 7.66 2.19
N LEU A 89 -8.93 6.98 2.08
CA LEU A 89 -8.05 7.10 0.92
C LEU A 89 -8.79 6.70 -0.37
N LEU A 90 -9.54 5.61 -0.35
CA LEU A 90 -10.29 5.17 -1.53
C LEU A 90 -11.37 6.19 -1.95
N GLN A 91 -11.98 6.91 -1.00
CA GLN A 91 -12.90 8.01 -1.31
C GLN A 91 -12.14 9.21 -1.89
N GLU A 92 -11.04 9.62 -1.26
CA GLU A 92 -10.17 10.73 -1.69
C GLU A 92 -9.63 10.53 -3.11
N LEU A 93 -9.28 9.29 -3.47
CA LEU A 93 -8.75 8.93 -4.78
C LEU A 93 -9.85 8.73 -5.84
N ALA A 94 -11.08 8.39 -5.45
CA ALA A 94 -12.19 8.20 -6.39
C ALA A 94 -12.86 9.51 -6.82
N MET A 95 -12.74 10.57 -6.01
CA MET A 95 -13.28 11.90 -6.30
C MET A 95 -12.28 12.85 -6.98
N ALA A 96 -11.04 12.40 -7.21
CA ALA A 96 -9.92 13.19 -7.74
C ALA A 96 -9.68 12.96 -9.23
#